data_AF-G0QNW7-F1
#
_entry.id   AF-G0QNW7-F1
#
_cell.length_a   1.000
_cell.length_b   1.000
_cell.length_c   1.000
_cell.angle_alpha   90.00
_cell.angle_beta   90.00
_cell.angle_gamma   90.00
#
_symmetry.space_group_name_H-M   'P 1'
#
loop_
_entity.id
_entity.type
_entity.pdbx_description
1 polymer ?
#
loop_
_entity_poly.entity_id
_entity_poly.type
_entity_poly.pdbx_seq_one_letter_code
_entity_poly.pdbx_strand_id
1 'polypeptide(L)'
;MADKQDKRVRDKSPVAEMRTWNEVILKERSKQQIYMHFSINPRKIFLYSDKPNNNIFVQQQMKNSGTKNPFLDFTKLPEGMETNKSPELNQEILTKLSHIGQTPTQKYKFPQTSNQDLGWYNKYARSLSPQRNQNQFNYPKKTCNETEYANEYYNMLRISPFSNKVK
;
A
#
# COMPACT_ATOMS: atom_id res chain seq x y z
N MET A 1 -52.35 1.60 -22.33
CA MET A 1 -51.57 1.40 -23.57
C MET A 1 -50.11 1.55 -23.19
N ALA A 2 -49.29 0.51 -23.37
CA ALA A 2 -47.91 0.49 -22.88
C ALA A 2 -46.95 1.04 -23.95
N ASP A 3 -46.19 2.07 -23.58
CA ASP A 3 -45.12 2.67 -24.38
C ASP A 3 -43.99 1.65 -24.62
N LYS A 4 -43.87 1.18 -25.86
CA LYS A 4 -42.70 0.40 -26.31
C LYS A 4 -41.53 1.36 -26.46
N GLN A 5 -40.68 1.47 -25.43
CA GLN A 5 -39.38 2.12 -25.57
C GLN A 5 -38.49 1.29 -26.50
N ASP A 6 -38.18 1.88 -27.64
CA ASP A 6 -37.35 1.32 -28.70
C ASP A 6 -35.91 1.16 -28.19
N LYS A 7 -35.47 -0.08 -27.99
CA LYS A 7 -34.11 -0.38 -27.50
C LYS A 7 -33.13 -0.15 -28.65
N ARG A 8 -32.55 1.06 -28.72
CA ARG A 8 -31.46 1.36 -29.66
C ARG A 8 -30.27 0.44 -29.37
N VAL A 9 -30.09 -0.58 -30.20
CA VAL A 9 -28.94 -1.48 -30.16
C VAL A 9 -27.72 -0.64 -30.54
N ARG A 10 -26.70 -0.62 -29.66
CA ARG A 10 -25.46 0.09 -29.94
C ARG A 10 -24.75 -0.59 -31.11
N ASP A 11 -24.40 0.18 -32.13
CA ASP A 11 -23.58 -0.31 -33.24
C ASP A 11 -22.24 -0.82 -32.71
N LYS A 12 -21.95 -2.10 -32.96
CA LYS A 12 -20.71 -2.79 -32.58
C LYS A 12 -19.71 -2.86 -33.73
N SER A 13 -19.83 -1.94 -34.70
CA SER A 13 -18.87 -1.88 -35.78
C SER A 13 -17.51 -1.43 -35.25
N PRO A 14 -16.38 -1.92 -35.80
CA PRO A 14 -15.04 -1.50 -35.38
C PRO A 14 -14.84 0.03 -35.44
N VAL A 15 -15.53 0.71 -36.37
CA VAL A 15 -15.50 2.16 -36.52
C VAL A 15 -16.22 2.86 -35.36
N ALA A 16 -17.37 2.33 -34.92
CA ALA A 16 -18.10 2.87 -33.77
C ALA A 16 -17.32 2.66 -32.46
N GLU A 17 -16.63 1.53 -32.33
CA GLU A 17 -15.73 1.27 -31.19
C GLU A 17 -14.55 2.26 -31.18
N MET A 18 -13.88 2.46 -32.32
CA MET A 18 -12.79 3.43 -32.45
C MET A 18 -13.24 4.86 -32.08
N ARG A 19 -14.43 5.26 -32.52
CA ARG A 19 -15.02 6.56 -32.16
C ARG A 19 -15.24 6.69 -30.66
N THR A 20 -15.76 5.64 -30.03
CA THR A 20 -15.97 5.59 -28.57
C THR A 20 -14.63 5.71 -27.83
N TRP A 21 -13.60 5.00 -28.28
CA TRP A 21 -12.26 5.09 -27.71
C TRP A 21 -11.65 6.47 -27.82
N ASN A 22 -11.78 7.14 -28.97
CA ASN A 22 -11.31 8.51 -29.14
C ASN A 22 -12.02 9.48 -28.18
N GLU A 23 -13.34 9.34 -27.99
CA GLU A 23 -14.07 10.17 -27.02
C GLU A 23 -13.60 9.92 -25.57
N VAL A 24 -13.29 8.67 -25.21
CA VAL A 24 -12.75 8.33 -23.88
C VAL A 24 -11.38 8.98 -23.67
N ILE A 25 -10.47 8.86 -24.65
CA ILE A 25 -9.13 9.45 -24.59
C ILE A 25 -9.21 10.99 -24.45
N LEU A 26 -10.11 11.64 -25.19
CA LEU A 26 -10.30 13.09 -25.09
C LEU A 26 -10.84 13.50 -23.72
N LYS A 27 -11.82 12.76 -23.17
CA LYS A 27 -12.36 13.00 -21.83
C LYS A 27 -11.31 12.78 -20.75
N GLU A 28 -10.47 11.76 -20.89
CA GLU A 28 -9.38 11.47 -19.96
C GLU A 28 -8.33 12.59 -19.98
N ARG A 29 -7.85 12.99 -21.17
CA ARG A 29 -6.90 14.11 -21.33
C ARG A 29 -7.43 15.41 -20.76
N SER A 30 -8.73 15.71 -20.93
CA SER A 30 -9.32 16.94 -20.40
C SER A 30 -9.30 17.03 -18.86
N LYS A 31 -9.25 15.88 -18.17
CA LYS A 31 -9.26 15.79 -16.70
C LYS A 31 -7.88 15.60 -16.09
N GLN A 32 -6.86 15.28 -16.89
CA GLN A 32 -5.49 15.17 -16.43
C GLN A 32 -4.91 16.57 -16.18
N GLN A 33 -5.02 17.04 -14.94
CA GLN A 33 -4.30 18.23 -14.50
C GLN A 33 -2.85 17.86 -14.18
N ILE A 34 -1.95 18.05 -15.15
CA ILE A 34 -0.51 17.99 -14.89
C ILE A 34 -0.13 19.30 -14.21
N TYR A 35 0.09 19.26 -12.90
CA TYR A 35 0.61 20.41 -12.15
C TYR A 35 2.07 20.64 -12.54
N MET A 36 2.30 21.45 -13.58
CA MET A 36 3.64 21.85 -14.03
C MET A 36 4.31 22.86 -13.10
N HIS A 37 3.54 23.46 -12.19
CA HIS A 37 4.03 24.42 -11.22
C HIS A 37 4.04 23.77 -9.83
N PHE A 38 5.20 23.22 -9.45
CA PHE A 38 5.45 22.86 -8.07
C PHE A 38 5.53 24.16 -7.24
N SER A 39 4.77 24.25 -6.15
CA SER A 39 4.84 25.39 -5.22
C SER A 39 6.16 25.44 -4.45
N ILE A 40 6.90 24.33 -4.45
CA ILE A 40 8.17 24.16 -3.77
C ILE A 40 9.28 24.28 -4.80
N ASN A 41 10.02 25.38 -4.75
CA ASN A 41 11.23 25.54 -5.56
C ASN A 41 12.32 24.60 -5.01
N PRO A 42 12.79 23.60 -5.77
CA PRO A 42 13.77 22.62 -5.29
C PRO A 42 15.12 23.26 -4.93
N ARG A 43 15.42 24.45 -5.46
CA ARG A 43 16.63 25.22 -5.11
C ARG A 43 16.51 25.98 -3.78
N LYS A 44 15.30 26.14 -3.25
CA LYS A 44 15.02 26.80 -1.95
C LYS A 44 14.78 25.79 -0.82
N ILE A 45 14.95 24.50 -1.05
CA ILE A 45 14.87 23.49 0.00
C ILE A 45 16.16 23.60 0.82
N PHE A 46 16.06 24.15 2.03
CA PHE A 46 17.14 24.08 3.00
C PHE A 46 17.30 22.62 3.44
N LEU A 47 18.43 21.99 3.12
CA LEU A 47 18.82 20.74 3.75
C LEU A 47 19.14 21.05 5.21
N TYR A 48 18.20 20.74 6.10
CA TYR A 48 18.52 20.67 7.52
C TYR A 48 19.52 19.52 7.73
N SER A 49 20.56 19.77 8.52
CA SER A 49 21.45 18.71 8.97
C SER A 49 20.65 17.66 9.72
N ASP A 50 20.99 16.39 9.53
CA ASP A 50 20.39 15.28 10.26
C ASP A 50 20.44 15.53 11.78
N LYS A 51 19.50 14.92 12.51
CA LYS A 51 19.50 14.94 13.97
C LYS A 51 20.89 14.50 14.45
N PRO A 52 21.52 15.21 15.43
CA PRO A 52 22.85 14.88 15.90
C PRO A 52 22.81 13.53 16.65
N ASN A 53 23.00 12.44 15.91
CA ASN A 53 23.01 11.08 16.45
C ASN A 53 24.36 10.72 17.10
N ASN A 54 25.37 11.59 17.01
CA ASN A 54 26.69 11.38 17.58
C ASN A 54 26.83 12.11 18.93
N ASN A 55 26.23 11.57 19.98
CA ASN A 55 26.51 12.03 21.34
C ASN A 55 27.85 11.42 21.82
N ILE A 56 28.87 12.28 21.95
CA ILE A 56 30.24 11.90 22.34
C ILE A 56 30.26 11.16 23.69
N PHE A 57 29.42 11.56 24.64
CA PHE A 57 29.34 10.93 25.95
C PHE A 57 28.84 9.49 25.87
N VAL A 58 27.86 9.22 25.01
CA VAL A 58 27.34 7.87 24.77
C VAL A 58 28.42 6.99 24.12
N GLN A 59 29.17 7.53 23.15
CA GLN A 59 30.25 6.79 22.49
C GLN A 59 31.40 6.43 23.45
N GLN A 60 31.75 7.33 24.38
CA GLN A 60 32.76 7.05 25.41
C GLN A 60 32.28 5.97 26.38
N GLN A 61 31.01 6.00 26.80
CA GLN A 61 30.44 4.95 27.65
C GLN A 61 30.40 3.59 26.94
N MET A 62 30.08 3.53 25.64
CA MET A 62 30.09 2.30 24.84
C MET A 62 31.49 1.68 24.70
N LYS A 63 32.53 2.50 24.53
CA LYS A 63 33.92 2.02 24.48
C LYS A 63 34.35 1.36 25.79
N ASN A 64 33.87 1.88 26.91
CA ASN A 64 34.23 1.37 28.24
C ASN A 64 33.42 0.12 28.62
N SER A 65 32.22 -0.09 28.06
CA SER A 65 31.38 -1.24 28.40
C SER A 65 31.65 -2.49 27.55
N GLY A 66 32.35 -2.37 26.41
CA GLY A 66 32.64 -3.49 25.50
C GLY A 66 31.40 -4.03 24.77
N THR A 67 30.24 -3.40 24.96
CA THR A 67 28.94 -3.85 24.46
C THR A 67 28.34 -2.82 23.49
N LYS A 68 27.58 -3.30 22.51
CA LYS A 68 27.04 -2.45 21.43
C LYS A 68 25.95 -1.49 21.89
N ASN A 69 25.44 -1.59 23.12
CA ASN A 69 24.49 -0.65 23.72
C ASN A 69 24.49 -0.81 25.27
N PRO A 70 25.06 0.13 26.04
CA PRO A 70 25.15 0.02 27.52
C PRO A 70 23.79 0.04 28.22
N PHE A 71 22.72 0.48 27.54
CA PHE A 71 21.35 0.49 28.07
C PHE A 71 20.62 -0.86 27.95
N LEU A 72 21.21 -1.86 27.27
CA LEU A 72 20.62 -3.20 27.05
C LEU A 72 21.50 -4.33 27.64
N ASP A 73 22.50 -3.99 28.46
CA ASP A 73 23.31 -5.00 29.17
C ASP A 73 22.55 -5.57 30.36
N PHE A 74 21.70 -6.56 30.09
CA PHE A 74 20.95 -7.32 31.11
C PHE A 74 21.87 -8.10 32.07
N THR A 75 23.15 -8.23 31.76
CA THR A 75 24.16 -8.94 32.57
C THR A 75 24.75 -8.09 33.70
N LYS A 76 24.53 -6.77 33.70
CA LYS A 76 24.96 -5.84 34.77
C LYS A 76 23.78 -5.32 35.59
N LEU A 77 22.66 -6.04 35.61
CA LEU A 77 21.61 -5.75 36.58
C LEU A 77 22.14 -6.12 37.98
N PRO A 78 22.19 -5.19 38.94
CA PRO A 78 22.67 -5.50 40.28
C PRO A 78 21.78 -6.60 40.89
N GLU A 79 22.40 -7.66 41.39
CA GLU A 79 21.76 -8.64 42.27
C GLU A 79 21.08 -7.85 43.40
N GLY A 80 19.73 -7.76 43.37
CA GLY A 80 18.96 -7.01 44.35
C GLY A 80 18.13 -5.83 43.83
N MET A 81 18.06 -5.57 42.51
CA MET A 81 16.97 -4.73 41.99
C MET A 81 15.67 -5.53 41.98
N GLU A 82 14.93 -5.43 43.09
CA GLU A 82 13.58 -5.94 43.23
C GLU A 82 12.73 -5.58 42.01
N THR A 83 12.20 -6.60 41.34
CA THR A 83 11.19 -6.52 40.28
C THR A 83 9.85 -5.95 40.76
N ASN A 84 9.79 -5.44 42.00
CA ASN A 84 8.62 -4.89 42.67
C ASN A 84 8.58 -3.35 42.71
N LYS A 85 9.48 -2.65 41.98
CA LYS A 85 9.38 -1.18 41.85
C LYS A 85 8.27 -0.80 40.87
N SER A 86 7.06 -0.69 41.42
CA SER A 86 5.79 -0.27 40.83
C SER A 86 5.14 -1.29 39.87
N PRO A 87 4.18 -2.11 40.34
CA PRO A 87 3.37 -2.96 39.45
C PRO A 87 2.65 -2.14 38.36
N GLU A 88 2.38 -0.86 38.62
CA GLU A 88 1.74 0.07 37.70
C GLU A 88 2.55 0.35 36.42
N LEU A 89 3.87 0.54 36.53
CA LEU A 89 4.73 0.84 35.37
C LEU A 89 4.82 -0.37 34.43
N ASN A 90 4.90 -1.58 34.99
CA ASN A 90 4.92 -2.82 34.20
C ASN A 90 3.60 -3.03 33.46
N GLN A 91 2.46 -2.76 34.11
CA GLN A 91 1.15 -2.85 33.47
C GLN A 91 0.99 -1.81 32.36
N GLU A 92 1.41 -0.56 32.60
CA GLU A 92 1.33 0.51 31.61
C GLU A 92 2.17 0.16 30.36
N ILE A 93 3.38 -0.37 30.55
CA ILE A 93 4.23 -0.83 29.44
C ILE A 93 3.53 -1.94 28.65
N LEU A 94 2.96 -2.95 29.32
CA LEU A 94 2.22 -4.03 28.67
C LEU A 94 0.98 -3.52 27.91
N THR A 95 0.26 -2.53 28.47
CA THR A 95 -0.88 -1.90 27.78
C THR A 95 -0.42 -1.14 26.53
N LYS A 96 0.70 -0.41 26.58
CA LYS A 96 1.27 0.29 25.42
C LYS A 96 1.74 -0.68 24.36
N LEU A 97 2.43 -1.76 24.76
CA LEU A 97 2.88 -2.80 23.83
C LEU A 97 1.71 -3.47 23.12
N SER A 98 0.63 -3.79 23.84
CA SER A 98 -0.58 -4.34 23.21
C SER A 98 -1.26 -3.31 22.29
N HIS A 99 -1.29 -2.04 22.68
CA HIS A 99 -1.86 -0.95 21.88
C HIS A 99 -1.06 -0.66 20.60
N ILE A 100 0.27 -0.90 20.58
CA ILE A 100 1.10 -0.71 19.39
C ILE A 100 0.68 -1.65 18.25
N GLY A 101 0.44 -2.92 18.55
CA GLY A 101 0.08 -3.95 17.56
C GLY A 101 -1.37 -3.90 17.06
N GLN A 102 -2.24 -3.11 17.68
CA GLN A 102 -3.64 -3.00 17.29
C GLN A 102 -3.82 -2.30 15.92
N THR A 103 -4.88 -2.65 15.21
CA THR A 103 -5.29 -1.94 13.98
C THR A 103 -5.99 -0.63 14.33
N PRO A 104 -6.03 0.38 13.43
CA PRO A 104 -6.65 1.67 13.72
C PRO A 104 -8.09 1.58 14.25
N THR A 105 -8.89 0.65 13.71
CA THR A 105 -10.27 0.39 14.13
C THR A 105 -10.39 -0.25 15.52
N GLN A 106 -9.33 -0.91 16.00
CA GLN A 106 -9.25 -1.42 17.38
C GLN A 106 -8.74 -0.35 18.34
N LYS A 107 -7.90 0.59 17.87
CA LYS A 107 -7.33 1.66 18.70
C LYS A 107 -8.31 2.79 18.97
N TYR A 108 -9.08 3.20 17.97
CA TYR A 108 -9.95 4.37 18.06
C TYR A 108 -11.40 4.02 17.77
N LYS A 109 -12.32 4.77 18.37
CA LYS A 109 -13.76 4.64 18.13
C LYS A 109 -14.17 5.14 16.72
N PHE A 110 -13.48 6.16 16.23
CA PHE A 110 -13.76 6.85 14.97
C PHE A 110 -12.46 7.12 14.20
N PRO A 111 -12.51 7.21 12.85
CA PRO A 111 -11.33 7.52 12.05
C PRO A 111 -10.79 8.91 12.42
N GLN A 112 -9.48 9.00 12.63
CA GLN A 112 -8.82 10.26 13.00
C GLN A 112 -8.33 11.04 11.77
N THR A 113 -8.20 10.36 10.62
CA THR A 113 -7.71 10.96 9.37
C THR A 113 -8.58 10.55 8.19
N SER A 114 -8.56 11.36 7.13
CA SER A 114 -9.29 11.07 5.88
C SER A 114 -8.90 9.72 5.27
N ASN A 115 -7.62 9.35 5.36
CA ASN A 115 -7.13 8.06 4.84
C ASN A 115 -7.65 6.88 5.67
N GLN A 116 -7.84 7.06 6.98
CA GLN A 116 -8.44 6.02 7.82
C GLN A 116 -9.92 5.83 7.50
N ASP A 117 -10.64 6.91 7.18
CA ASP A 117 -12.07 6.87 6.85
C ASP A 117 -12.37 5.95 5.65
N LEU A 118 -11.57 6.03 4.59
CA LEU A 118 -11.67 5.15 3.41
C LEU A 118 -11.58 3.66 3.76
N GLY A 119 -10.74 3.31 4.75
CA GLY A 119 -10.47 1.94 5.16
C GLY A 119 -11.34 1.43 6.31
N TRP A 120 -12.06 2.33 6.98
CA TRP A 120 -12.58 2.10 8.33
C TRP A 120 -13.60 0.97 8.39
N TYR A 121 -14.52 0.94 7.42
CA TYR A 121 -15.63 0.00 7.36
C TYR A 121 -15.34 -1.24 6.51
N ASN A 122 -14.10 -1.39 6.01
CA ASN A 122 -13.75 -2.47 5.06
C ASN A 122 -13.70 -3.88 5.67
N LYS A 123 -13.70 -4.01 7.00
CA LYS A 123 -13.73 -5.31 7.69
C LYS A 123 -14.92 -6.18 7.26
N TYR A 124 -16.06 -5.54 6.97
CA TYR A 124 -17.28 -6.19 6.50
C TYR A 124 -17.57 -5.94 5.02
N ALA A 125 -16.74 -5.17 4.31
CA ALA A 125 -16.97 -4.83 2.89
C ALA A 125 -16.96 -6.05 1.95
N ARG A 126 -16.57 -7.24 2.43
CA ARG A 126 -16.83 -8.51 1.73
C ARG A 126 -18.33 -8.74 1.43
N SER A 127 -19.25 -8.09 2.16
CA SER A 127 -20.69 -8.10 1.87
C SER A 127 -21.16 -6.95 0.96
N LEU A 128 -20.40 -5.85 0.88
CA LEU A 128 -20.73 -4.66 0.09
C LEU A 128 -20.23 -4.75 -1.36
N SER A 129 -19.44 -5.76 -1.72
CA SER A 129 -19.35 -6.21 -3.10
C SER A 129 -20.36 -7.35 -3.31
N PRO A 130 -21.49 -7.14 -4.01
CA PRO A 130 -22.45 -8.21 -4.29
C PRO A 130 -21.91 -9.41 -5.09
N GLN A 131 -20.63 -9.46 -5.45
CA GLN A 131 -20.17 -10.21 -6.63
C GLN A 131 -18.79 -10.90 -6.51
N ARG A 132 -18.13 -10.97 -5.34
CA ARG A 132 -16.87 -11.74 -5.24
C ARG A 132 -17.06 -13.22 -4.88
N ASN A 133 -18.07 -13.53 -4.07
CA ASN A 133 -18.36 -14.92 -3.66
C ASN A 133 -19.58 -15.52 -4.39
N GLN A 134 -20.43 -14.68 -4.99
CA GLN A 134 -21.47 -15.10 -5.92
C GLN A 134 -20.82 -15.20 -7.30
N ASN A 135 -20.21 -16.35 -7.58
CA ASN A 135 -19.43 -16.71 -8.78
C ASN A 135 -20.15 -16.56 -10.14
N GLN A 136 -21.31 -15.88 -10.21
CA GLN A 136 -22.08 -15.73 -11.44
C GLN A 136 -21.48 -14.72 -12.42
N PHE A 137 -20.71 -13.72 -11.94
CA PHE A 137 -20.11 -12.69 -12.79
C PHE A 137 -18.60 -12.50 -12.58
N ASN A 138 -17.98 -13.37 -11.78
CA ASN A 138 -16.53 -13.37 -11.59
C ASN A 138 -15.89 -14.31 -12.61
N TYR A 139 -15.40 -13.74 -13.72
CA TYR A 139 -14.65 -14.47 -14.75
C TYR A 139 -13.19 -14.02 -14.72
N PRO A 140 -12.37 -14.53 -13.78
CA PRO A 140 -10.94 -14.25 -13.82
C PRO A 140 -10.38 -14.75 -15.14
N LYS A 141 -9.51 -13.97 -15.77
CA LYS A 141 -8.84 -14.39 -17.00
C LYS A 141 -8.04 -15.65 -16.69
N LYS A 142 -8.48 -16.79 -17.20
CA LYS A 142 -7.72 -18.04 -17.14
C LYS A 142 -6.64 -17.99 -18.22
N THR A 143 -5.47 -18.52 -17.92
CA THR A 143 -4.48 -18.83 -18.95
C THR A 143 -5.02 -19.97 -19.82
N CYS A 144 -4.85 -19.85 -21.12
CA CYS A 144 -5.06 -20.93 -22.09
C CYS A 144 -3.70 -21.50 -22.53
N ASN A 145 -3.72 -22.67 -23.18
CA ASN A 145 -2.52 -23.39 -23.61
C ASN A 145 -1.60 -22.51 -24.47
N GLU A 146 -2.18 -21.65 -25.32
CA GLU A 146 -1.42 -20.75 -26.19
C GLU A 146 -0.72 -19.65 -25.38
N THR A 147 -1.36 -19.12 -24.34
CA THR A 147 -0.75 -18.13 -23.44
C THR A 147 0.32 -18.76 -22.53
N GLU A 148 0.14 -20.02 -22.14
CA GLU A 148 1.11 -20.78 -21.37
C GLU A 148 2.35 -21.07 -22.21
N TYR A 149 2.17 -21.61 -23.43
CA TYR A 149 3.23 -21.78 -24.41
C TYR A 149 3.97 -20.47 -24.67
N ALA A 150 3.25 -19.37 -24.87
CA ALA A 150 3.89 -18.10 -25.15
C ALA A 150 4.73 -17.57 -23.98
N ASN A 151 4.28 -17.81 -22.74
CA ASN A 151 5.05 -17.49 -21.55
C ASN A 151 6.30 -18.37 -21.43
N GLU A 152 6.18 -19.68 -21.64
CA GLU A 152 7.31 -20.61 -21.59
C GLU A 152 8.35 -20.30 -22.68
N TYR A 153 7.89 -20.06 -23.91
CA TYR A 153 8.74 -19.68 -25.03
C TYR A 153 9.50 -18.38 -24.73
N TYR A 154 8.81 -17.36 -24.21
CA TYR A 154 9.44 -16.12 -23.81
C TYR A 154 10.43 -16.32 -22.65
N ASN A 155 10.12 -17.18 -21.68
CA ASN A 155 11.03 -17.45 -20.58
C ASN A 155 12.32 -18.14 -21.04
N MET A 156 12.23 -19.06 -22.01
CA MET A 156 13.38 -19.80 -22.55
C MET A 156 14.23 -18.93 -23.49
N LEU A 157 13.60 -18.22 -24.42
CA LEU A 157 14.29 -17.55 -25.54
C LEU A 157 14.36 -16.04 -25.40
N ARG A 158 13.65 -15.45 -24.42
CA ARG A 158 13.49 -14.00 -24.20
C ARG A 158 12.98 -13.24 -25.42
N ILE A 159 12.35 -13.96 -26.34
CA ILE A 159 11.73 -13.47 -27.57
C ILE A 159 10.29 -13.95 -27.56
N SER A 160 9.35 -13.10 -27.97
CA SER A 160 7.94 -13.50 -28.09
C SER A 160 7.76 -14.42 -29.30
N PRO A 161 7.04 -15.55 -29.18
CA PRO A 161 6.79 -16.45 -30.31
C PRO A 161 5.96 -15.80 -31.42
N PHE A 162 5.30 -14.66 -31.13
CA PHE A 162 4.49 -13.90 -32.08
C PHE A 162 5.22 -12.70 -32.68
N SER A 163 6.54 -12.59 -32.47
CA SER A 163 7.34 -11.51 -33.05
C SER A 163 7.65 -11.79 -34.53
N ASN A 164 7.23 -10.90 -35.43
CA ASN A 164 7.57 -10.95 -36.86
C ASN A 164 9.07 -10.74 -37.16
N LYS A 165 9.84 -10.33 -36.16
CA LYS A 165 11.29 -10.21 -36.27
C LYS A 165 11.91 -11.50 -35.78
N VAL A 166 12.19 -12.40 -36.72
CA VAL A 166 13.19 -13.46 -36.51
C VAL A 166 14.53 -12.73 -36.41
N LYS A 167 15.22 -12.85 -35.27
CA LYS A 167 16.59 -12.37 -35.14
C LYS A 167 17.54 -13.32 -35.87
#